data_AF-A0A536ANS4-F1
#
_entry.id   AF-A0A536ANS4-F1
#
_cell.length_a   1.000
_cell.length_b   1.000
_cell.length_c   1.000
_cell.angle_alpha   90.00
_cell.angle_beta   90.00
_cell.angle_gamma   90.00
#
_symmetry.space_group_name_H-M   'P 1'
#
loop_
_entity.id
_entity.type
_entity.pdbx_description
1 polymer ?
#
loop_
_entity_poly.entity_id
_entity_poly.type
_entity_poly.pdbx_seq_one_letter_code
_entity_poly.pdbx_strand_id
1 'polypeptide(L)'
;MRKLRNQILFWFVISLFIIFACFPVYWMFVTTFKEVNDLYNLQNNPLLFHLPPTFEQVQYLFERTNFATWVENTAEVGGAVVLITVLICVPAAYALARVRFPGSGSLGIGIFLTYLVPPTLLFLPLSQLVAGFGLNNSKWSL
;
A
#
# COMPACT_ATOMS: atom_id res chain seq x y z
N MET A 1 14.51 -37.45 17.46
CA MET A 1 13.22 -37.57 16.74
C MET A 1 12.28 -36.37 16.94
N ARG A 2 11.95 -35.92 18.16
CA ARG A 2 11.05 -34.74 18.38
C ARG A 2 11.51 -33.44 17.71
N LYS A 3 12.82 -33.14 17.72
CA LYS A 3 13.39 -31.94 17.04
C LYS A 3 13.20 -31.98 15.51
N LEU A 4 13.44 -33.13 14.89
CA LEU A 4 13.29 -33.31 13.43
C LEU A 4 11.82 -33.18 13.01
N ARG A 5 10.89 -33.81 13.75
CA ARG A 5 9.45 -33.68 13.51
C ARG A 5 8.97 -32.22 13.61
N ASN A 6 9.42 -31.49 14.63
CA ASN A 6 9.02 -30.10 14.82
C ASN A 6 9.59 -29.19 13.72
N GLN A 7 10.79 -29.46 13.21
CA GLN A 7 11.33 -28.72 12.06
C GLN A 7 10.57 -29.01 10.78
N ILE A 8 10.23 -30.27 10.50
CA ILE A 8 9.43 -30.63 9.31
C ILE A 8 8.06 -29.94 9.38
N LEU A 9 7.39 -29.97 10.54
CA LEU A 9 6.12 -29.28 10.74
C LEU A 9 6.24 -27.77 10.56
N PHE A 10 7.29 -27.15 11.11
CA PHE A 10 7.55 -25.72 10.96
C PHE A 10 7.73 -25.32 9.49
N TRP A 11 8.58 -26.04 8.74
CA TRP A 11 8.80 -25.78 7.31
C TRP A 11 7.56 -26.04 6.47
N PHE A 12 6.77 -27.08 6.80
CA PHE A 12 5.51 -27.36 6.14
C PHE A 12 4.50 -26.21 6.32
N VAL A 13 4.32 -25.75 7.56
CA VAL A 13 3.39 -24.64 7.87
C VAL A 13 3.84 -23.35 7.19
N ILE A 14 5.14 -23.03 7.22
CA ILE A 14 5.68 -21.86 6.53
C ILE A 14 5.47 -21.96 5.02
N SER A 15 5.75 -23.12 4.42
CA SER A 15 5.57 -23.32 2.98
C SER A 15 4.10 -23.12 2.58
N LEU A 16 3.17 -23.67 3.35
CA LEU A 16 1.74 -23.48 3.12
C LEU A 16 1.33 -22.01 3.24
N PHE A 17 1.85 -21.30 4.25
CA PHE A 17 1.61 -19.87 4.42
C PHE A 17 2.15 -19.03 3.26
N ILE A 18 3.36 -19.35 2.79
CA ILE A 18 3.96 -18.67 1.62
C ILE A 18 3.12 -18.91 0.37
N ILE A 19 2.71 -20.16 0.11
CA ILE A 19 1.86 -20.48 -1.05
C ILE A 19 0.56 -19.69 -0.99
N PHE A 20 -0.08 -19.65 0.19
CA PHE A 20 -1.31 -18.89 0.40
C PHE A 20 -1.10 -17.37 0.20
N ALA A 21 -0.04 -16.80 0.75
CA ALA A 21 0.27 -15.38 0.65
C ALA A 21 0.68 -14.97 -0.78
N CYS A 22 1.39 -15.83 -1.51
CA CYS A 22 1.82 -15.59 -2.88
C CYS A 22 0.72 -15.87 -3.91
N PHE A 23 -0.32 -16.63 -3.58
CA PHE A 23 -1.42 -16.97 -4.48
C PHE A 23 -2.04 -15.76 -5.19
N PRO A 24 -2.46 -14.66 -4.51
CA PRO A 24 -3.03 -13.50 -5.20
C PRO A 24 -2.01 -12.80 -6.12
N VAL A 25 -0.73 -12.78 -5.75
CA VAL A 25 0.33 -12.19 -6.60
C VAL A 25 0.57 -13.05 -7.84
N TYR A 26 0.58 -14.37 -7.69
CA TYR A 26 0.64 -15.31 -8.81
C TYR A 26 -0.56 -15.12 -9.75
N TRP A 27 -1.76 -15.00 -9.19
CA TRP A 27 -2.96 -14.72 -9.96
C TRP A 27 -2.84 -13.43 -10.76
N MET A 28 -2.45 -12.33 -10.11
CA MET A 28 -2.23 -11.04 -10.76
C MET A 28 -1.25 -11.19 -11.93
N PHE A 29 -0.12 -11.86 -11.70
CA PHE A 29 0.89 -12.11 -12.73
C PHE A 29 0.32 -12.86 -13.94
N VAL A 30 -0.40 -13.97 -13.73
CA VAL A 30 -1.02 -14.73 -14.82
C VAL A 30 -2.02 -13.88 -15.59
N THR A 31 -2.87 -13.13 -14.89
CA THR A 31 -3.89 -12.29 -15.54
C THR A 31 -3.31 -11.13 -16.34
N THR A 32 -2.15 -10.59 -15.96
CA THR A 32 -1.47 -9.52 -16.71
C THR A 32 -1.06 -9.95 -18.11
N PHE A 33 -0.71 -11.23 -18.32
CA PHE A 33 -0.23 -11.74 -19.60
C PHE A 33 -1.27 -12.58 -20.36
N LYS A 34 -2.51 -12.70 -19.84
CA LYS A 34 -3.59 -13.42 -20.52
C LYS A 34 -4.23 -12.56 -21.59
N GLU A 35 -4.64 -13.20 -22.69
CA GLU A 35 -5.54 -12.58 -23.65
C GLU A 35 -6.92 -12.36 -23.04
N VAL A 36 -7.60 -11.30 -23.50
CA VAL A 36 -8.96 -10.94 -23.07
C VAL A 36 -9.94 -12.10 -23.29
N ASN A 37 -9.82 -12.80 -24.42
CA ASN A 37 -10.67 -13.95 -24.75
C ASN A 37 -10.41 -15.16 -23.83
N ASP A 38 -9.17 -15.35 -23.37
CA ASP A 38 -8.83 -16.40 -22.39
C ASP A 38 -9.33 -16.04 -20.98
N LEU A 39 -9.40 -14.74 -20.66
CA LEU A 39 -9.87 -14.26 -19.36
C LEU A 39 -11.40 -14.40 -19.19
N TYR A 40 -12.17 -14.16 -20.25
CA TYR A 40 -13.65 -14.18 -20.19
C TYR A 40 -14.27 -15.56 -20.48
N ASN A 41 -13.49 -16.57 -20.87
CA ASN A 41 -14.01 -17.91 -21.10
C ASN A 41 -14.17 -18.68 -19.77
N LEU A 42 -15.41 -18.83 -19.30
CA LEU A 42 -15.75 -19.54 -18.06
C LEU A 42 -15.39 -21.03 -18.08
N GLN A 43 -15.08 -21.61 -19.24
CA GLN A 43 -14.64 -23.00 -19.36
C GLN A 43 -13.13 -23.16 -19.11
N ASN A 44 -12.35 -22.07 -19.20
CA ASN A 44 -10.90 -22.12 -19.04
C ASN A 44 -10.53 -22.05 -17.55
N ASN A 45 -9.47 -22.77 -17.16
CA ASN A 45 -8.89 -22.59 -15.83
C ASN A 45 -8.17 -21.23 -15.76
N PRO A 46 -8.60 -20.32 -14.88
CA PRO A 46 -8.05 -18.97 -14.84
C PRO A 46 -6.62 -18.92 -14.25
N LEU A 47 -6.14 -20.00 -13.64
CA LEU A 47 -4.76 -20.13 -13.12
C LEU A 47 -3.72 -20.52 -14.19
N LEU A 48 -4.17 -20.90 -15.39
CA LEU A 48 -3.33 -21.45 -16.45
C LEU A 48 -3.57 -20.73 -17.77
N PHE A 49 -2.53 -20.62 -18.59
CA PHE A 49 -2.62 -20.07 -19.95
C PHE A 49 -3.22 -21.10 -20.90
N HIS A 50 -4.34 -20.77 -21.55
CA HIS A 50 -4.93 -21.61 -22.61
C HIS A 50 -4.58 -21.06 -24.00
N LEU A 51 -4.30 -19.77 -24.08
CA LEU A 51 -3.76 -19.06 -25.25
C LEU A 51 -2.31 -18.63 -24.95
N PRO A 52 -1.48 -18.37 -25.98
CA PRO A 52 -0.12 -17.88 -25.76
C PRO A 52 -0.13 -16.59 -24.94
N PRO A 53 0.85 -16.40 -24.03
CA PRO A 53 0.94 -15.18 -23.24
C PRO A 53 1.19 -13.97 -24.14
N THR A 54 0.55 -12.85 -23.82
CA THR A 54 0.63 -11.60 -24.59
C THR A 54 1.07 -10.42 -23.73
N PHE A 55 1.62 -9.39 -24.37
CA PHE A 55 2.00 -8.12 -23.72
C PHE A 55 0.99 -7.01 -23.99
N GLU A 56 -0.16 -7.33 -24.60
CA GLU A 56 -1.15 -6.34 -25.03
C GLU A 56 -1.69 -5.52 -23.87
N GLN A 57 -1.96 -6.15 -22.72
CA GLN A 57 -2.46 -5.45 -21.51
C GLN A 57 -1.42 -4.47 -20.96
N VAL A 58 -0.13 -4.84 -21.02
CA VAL A 58 0.97 -3.98 -20.57
C VAL A 58 1.13 -2.79 -21.53
N GLN A 59 1.12 -3.04 -22.83
CA GLN A 59 1.17 -1.97 -23.85
C GLN A 59 -0.04 -1.04 -23.71
N TYR A 60 -1.24 -1.58 -23.58
CA TYR A 60 -2.45 -0.81 -23.34
C TYR A 60 -2.32 0.07 -22.09
N LEU A 61 -1.81 -0.46 -20.99
CA LEU A 61 -1.59 0.31 -19.76
C LEU A 61 -0.69 1.53 -20.00
N PHE A 62 0.43 1.38 -20.69
CA PHE A 62 1.39 2.48 -20.89
C PHE A 62 1.04 3.42 -22.06
N GLU A 63 0.38 2.93 -23.11
CA GLU A 63 0.12 3.69 -24.33
C GLU A 63 -1.31 4.26 -24.42
N ARG A 64 -2.26 3.66 -23.70
CA ARG A 64 -3.69 4.02 -23.76
C ARG A 64 -4.24 4.54 -22.43
N THR A 65 -3.42 4.60 -21.38
CA THR A 65 -3.83 5.16 -20.08
C THR A 65 -2.80 6.17 -19.55
N ASN A 66 -3.19 6.96 -18.53
CA ASN A 66 -2.30 7.91 -17.86
C ASN A 66 -1.46 7.25 -16.74
N PHE A 67 -1.22 5.94 -16.83
CA PHE A 67 -0.57 5.17 -15.77
C PHE A 67 0.79 5.73 -15.37
N ALA A 68 1.65 6.09 -16.34
CA ALA A 68 2.96 6.68 -16.06
C ALA A 68 2.83 7.96 -15.22
N THR A 69 1.92 8.86 -15.60
CA THR A 69 1.65 10.09 -14.86
C THR A 69 1.12 9.82 -13.46
N TRP A 70 0.25 8.81 -13.28
CA TRP A 70 -0.26 8.45 -11.96
C TRP A 70 0.82 7.89 -11.04
N VAL A 71 1.72 7.07 -11.58
CA VAL A 71 2.87 6.53 -10.83
C VAL A 71 3.83 7.65 -10.44
N GLU A 72 4.16 8.55 -11.36
CA GLU A 72 5.03 9.71 -11.11
C GLU A 72 4.41 10.63 -10.04
N ASN A 73 3.14 10.99 -10.20
CA ASN A 73 2.42 11.79 -9.20
C ASN A 73 2.45 11.12 -7.82
N THR A 74 2.18 9.82 -7.74
CA THR A 74 2.17 9.08 -6.47
C THR A 74 3.56 9.02 -5.84
N ALA A 75 4.61 8.85 -6.65
CA ALA A 75 5.99 8.80 -6.19
C ALA A 75 6.46 10.16 -5.64
N GLU A 76 6.17 11.26 -6.35
CA GLU A 76 6.48 12.62 -5.90
C GLU A 76 5.74 12.95 -4.60
N VAL A 77 4.42 12.72 -4.59
CA VAL A 77 3.52 12.97 -3.46
C VAL A 77 3.96 12.16 -2.24
N GLY A 78 4.11 10.85 -2.40
CA GLY A 78 4.52 9.95 -1.32
C GLY A 78 5.92 10.28 -0.80
N GLY A 79 6.86 10.60 -1.68
CA GLY A 79 8.22 11.00 -1.30
C GLY A 79 8.23 12.28 -0.47
N ALA A 80 7.46 13.30 -0.88
CA ALA A 80 7.32 14.55 -0.14
C ALA A 80 6.71 14.33 1.26
N VAL A 81 5.63 13.53 1.37
CA VAL A 81 4.99 13.20 2.65
C VAL A 81 5.97 12.49 3.57
N VAL A 82 6.70 11.49 3.08
CA VAL A 82 7.69 10.74 3.89
C VAL A 82 8.77 11.69 4.39
N LEU A 83 9.31 12.54 3.52
CA LEU A 83 10.37 13.47 3.87
C LEU A 83 9.91 14.47 4.95
N ILE A 84 8.77 15.13 4.74
CA ILE A 84 8.21 16.11 5.70
C ILE A 84 7.91 15.43 7.04
N THR A 85 7.30 14.23 7.00
CA THR A 85 6.96 13.46 8.18
C THR A 85 8.20 13.10 8.99
N VAL A 86 9.24 12.57 8.35
CA VAL A 86 10.49 12.21 9.04
C VAL A 86 11.16 13.45 9.64
N LEU A 87 11.24 14.55 8.89
CA LEU A 87 11.87 15.80 9.35
C LEU A 87 11.19 16.38 10.59
N ILE A 88 9.86 16.25 10.71
CA ILE A 88 9.10 16.80 11.84
C ILE A 88 9.00 15.77 12.98
N CYS A 89 8.63 14.54 12.67
CA CYS A 89 8.32 13.53 13.68
C CYS A 89 9.57 13.00 14.39
N VAL A 90 10.72 12.87 13.72
CA VAL A 90 11.94 12.36 14.37
C VAL A 90 12.41 13.28 15.49
N PRO A 91 12.58 14.60 15.29
CA PRO A 91 12.91 15.52 16.39
C PRO A 91 11.84 15.57 17.47
N ALA A 92 10.55 15.57 17.09
CA ALA A 92 9.45 15.60 18.06
C ALA A 92 9.46 14.35 18.95
N ALA A 93 9.64 13.16 18.36
CA ALA A 93 9.75 11.90 19.09
C ALA A 93 11.01 11.87 19.98
N TYR A 94 12.14 12.39 19.48
CA TYR A 94 13.37 12.48 20.27
C TYR A 94 13.19 13.39 21.49
N ALA A 95 12.60 14.57 21.30
CA ALA A 95 12.31 15.49 22.39
C ALA A 95 11.41 14.83 23.44
N LEU A 96 10.34 14.16 23.01
CA LEU A 96 9.41 13.48 23.91
C LEU A 96 10.05 12.32 24.68
N ALA A 97 10.94 11.56 24.04
CA ALA A 97 11.57 10.37 24.63
C ALA A 97 12.79 10.68 25.50
N ARG A 98 13.53 11.76 25.20
CA ARG A 98 14.84 12.03 25.84
C ARG A 98 14.91 13.34 26.60
N VAL A 99 14.12 14.35 26.21
CA VAL A 99 14.16 15.66 26.88
C VAL A 99 13.10 15.69 27.98
N ARG A 100 13.53 15.94 29.22
CA ARG A 100 12.63 16.10 30.36
C ARG A 100 12.11 17.54 30.42
N PHE A 101 11.07 17.84 29.65
CA PHE A 101 10.39 19.14 29.69
C PHE A 101 9.00 19.03 30.36
N PRO A 102 8.52 20.11 31.01
CA PRO A 102 7.21 20.12 31.66
C PRO A 102 6.09 19.92 30.62
N GLY A 103 5.17 19.00 30.91
CA GLY A 103 4.03 18.69 30.02
C GLY A 103 4.29 17.59 28.97
N SER A 104 5.50 17.03 28.90
CA SER A 104 5.86 15.91 28.01
C SER A 104 4.89 14.71 28.13
N GLY A 105 4.54 14.30 29.34
CA GLY A 105 3.58 13.21 29.56
C GLY A 105 2.20 13.49 28.96
N SER A 106 1.64 14.67 29.21
CA SER A 106 0.33 15.08 28.69
C SER A 106 0.33 15.21 27.17
N LEU A 107 1.42 15.70 26.58
CA LEU A 107 1.58 15.79 25.13
C LEU A 107 1.60 14.39 24.48
N GLY A 108 2.32 13.44 25.08
CA GLY A 108 2.32 12.05 24.63
C GLY A 108 0.94 11.40 24.68
N ILE A 109 0.18 11.64 25.76
CA ILE A 109 -1.21 11.18 25.86
C ILE A 109 -2.09 11.84 24.78
N GLY A 110 -1.94 13.15 24.55
CA GLY A 110 -2.68 13.87 23.51
C GLY A 110 -2.44 13.27 22.13
N ILE A 111 -1.18 13.02 21.77
CA ILE A 111 -0.82 12.35 20.50
C ILE A 111 -1.48 10.96 20.44
N PHE A 112 -1.41 10.17 21.51
CA PHE A 112 -2.05 8.86 21.53
C PHE A 112 -3.58 8.93 21.34
N LEU A 113 -4.25 9.90 21.95
CA LEU A 113 -5.69 10.12 21.76
C LEU A 113 -6.05 10.44 20.31
N THR A 114 -5.18 11.16 19.57
CA THR A 114 -5.43 11.42 18.15
C THR A 114 -5.41 10.15 17.28
N TYR A 115 -4.62 9.12 17.65
CA TYR A 115 -4.61 7.83 16.95
C TYR A 115 -5.91 7.03 17.15
N LEU A 116 -6.69 7.33 18.19
CA LEU A 116 -7.99 6.70 18.41
C LEU A 116 -9.08 7.28 17.50
N VAL A 117 -8.86 8.44 16.90
CA VAL A 117 -9.80 9.04 15.95
C VAL A 117 -9.76 8.22 14.65
N PRO A 118 -10.90 7.65 14.22
CA PRO A 118 -10.93 6.86 13.01
C PRO A 118 -10.66 7.76 11.78
N PRO A 119 -9.70 7.40 10.91
CA PRO A 119 -9.32 8.24 9.76
C PRO A 119 -10.48 8.56 8.81
N THR A 120 -11.48 7.68 8.74
CA THR A 120 -12.68 7.86 7.91
C THR A 120 -13.51 9.08 8.32
N LEU A 121 -13.51 9.47 9.61
CA LEU A 121 -14.21 10.68 10.07
C LEU A 121 -13.50 11.97 9.64
N LEU A 122 -12.19 11.88 9.36
CA LEU A 122 -11.38 13.03 8.96
C LEU A 122 -11.52 13.34 7.46
N PHE A 123 -12.01 12.39 6.66
CA PHE A 123 -12.08 12.55 5.20
C PHE A 123 -12.92 13.75 4.77
N LEU A 124 -14.16 13.87 5.28
CA LEU A 124 -15.05 14.97 4.93
C LEU A 124 -14.48 16.36 5.35
N PRO A 125 -14.08 16.58 6.61
CA PRO A 125 -13.55 17.89 7.02
C PRO A 125 -12.24 18.24 6.31
N LEU A 126 -11.32 17.29 6.10
CA LEU A 126 -10.09 17.54 5.35
C LEU A 126 -10.38 17.92 3.90
N SER A 127 -11.34 17.25 3.24
CA SER A 127 -11.75 17.60 1.87
C SER A 127 -12.33 19.02 1.78
N GLN A 128 -13.09 19.45 2.80
CA GLN A 128 -13.62 20.81 2.88
C GLN A 128 -12.51 21.85 3.07
N LEU A 129 -11.48 21.53 3.87
CA LEU A 129 -10.32 22.41 4.03
C LEU A 129 -9.55 22.55 2.71
N VAL A 130 -9.23 21.44 2.04
CA VAL A 130 -8.56 21.45 0.73
C VAL A 130 -9.36 22.27 -0.29
N ALA A 131 -10.68 22.09 -0.32
CA ALA A 131 -11.56 22.86 -1.20
C ALA A 131 -11.61 24.34 -0.83
N GLY A 132 -11.64 24.67 0.46
CA GLY A 132 -11.61 26.04 0.98
C GLY A 132 -10.31 26.78 0.61
N PHE A 133 -9.19 26.04 0.54
CA PHE A 133 -7.91 26.57 0.06
C PHE A 133 -7.77 26.57 -1.48
N GLY A 134 -8.76 26.07 -2.21
CA GLY A 134 -8.71 25.99 -3.68
C GLY A 134 -7.68 24.99 -4.21
N LEU A 135 -7.23 24.04 -3.37
CA LEU A 135 -6.19 23.06 -3.71
C LEU A 135 -6.76 21.78 -4.34
N ASN A 136 -8.03 21.80 -4.76
CA ASN A 136 -8.68 20.65 -5.38
C ASN A 136 -7.92 20.20 -6.63
N ASN A 137 -7.70 18.88 -6.75
CA ASN A 137 -7.01 18.25 -7.88
C ASN A 137 -5.59 18.82 -8.13
N SER A 138 -4.88 19.21 -7.07
CA SER A 138 -3.52 19.74 -7.14
C SER A 138 -2.56 18.88 -6.34
N LYS A 139 -1.31 18.75 -6.82
CA LYS A 139 -0.24 18.09 -6.04
C LYS A 139 0.01 18.80 -4.72
N TRP A 140 -0.38 20.05 -4.55
CA TRP A 140 -0.17 20.81 -3.30
C TRP A 140 -1.22 20.51 -2.21
N SER A 141 -2.20 19.64 -2.47
CA SER A 141 -3.16 19.18 -1.45
C SER A 141 -2.62 18.07 -0.54
N LEU A 142 -1.31 17.80 -0.62
CA LEU A 142 -0.55 16.84 0.18
C LEU A 142 -0.68 17.05 1.68
#